data_AF-A0A1E5WNB9-F1
#
_entry.id   AF-A0A1E5WNB9-F1
#
_cell.length_a   1.000
_cell.length_b   1.000
_cell.length_c   1.000
_cell.angle_alpha   90.00
_cell.angle_beta   90.00
_cell.angle_gamma   90.00
#
_symmetry.space_group_name_H-M   'P 1'
#
loop_
_entity.id
_entity.type
_entity.pdbx_description
1 polymer ?
#
loop_
_entity_poly.entity_id
_entity_poly.type
_entity_poly.pdbx_seq_one_letter_code
_entity_poly.pdbx_strand_id
1 'polypeptide(L)' 'LARPVRASELMLDHPGQFVCDSGRLAVGCRVPGVAADELLRPRHAYFLLPMDMLYSVLTA' A
#
# COMPACT_ATOMS: atom_id res chain seq x y z
N LEU A 1 -14.36 1.06 -18.69
CA LEU A 1 -14.31 1.30 -17.23
C LEU A 1 -13.13 0.54 -16.67
N ALA A 2 -12.27 1.17 -15.87
CA ALA A 2 -11.18 0.45 -15.21
C ALA A 2 -11.78 -0.57 -14.24
N ARG A 3 -11.33 -1.83 -14.28
CA ARG A 3 -11.78 -2.86 -13.36
C ARG A 3 -11.30 -2.53 -11.94
N PRO A 4 -12.08 -2.80 -10.89
CA PRO A 4 -11.56 -2.81 -9.53
C PRO A 4 -10.39 -3.81 -9.42
N VAL A 5 -9.34 -3.42 -8.73
CA VAL A 5 -8.16 -4.27 -8.47
C VAL A 5 -8.07 -4.47 -6.97
N ARG A 6 -7.95 -5.71 -6.52
CA ARG A 6 -7.73 -6.03 -5.10
C ARG A 6 -6.24 -5.88 -4.76
N ALA A 7 -5.93 -5.37 -3.58
CA ALA A 7 -4.53 -5.18 -3.16
C ALA A 7 -3.72 -6.49 -3.22
N SER A 8 -4.33 -7.64 -2.89
CA SER A 8 -3.69 -8.95 -2.99
C SER A 8 -3.24 -9.30 -4.42
N GLU A 9 -3.92 -8.83 -5.46
CA GLU A 9 -3.50 -9.09 -6.85
C GLU A 9 -2.12 -8.48 -7.09
N LEU A 10 -1.92 -7.23 -6.67
CA LEU A 10 -0.62 -6.55 -6.77
C LEU A 10 0.44 -7.18 -5.86
N MET A 11 0.07 -7.61 -4.66
CA MET A 11 1.02 -8.25 -3.73
C MET A 11 1.49 -9.62 -4.24
N LEU A 12 0.65 -10.35 -4.98
CA LEU A 12 1.04 -11.61 -5.63
C LEU A 12 1.99 -11.36 -6.81
N ASP A 13 1.74 -10.31 -7.59
CA ASP A 13 2.61 -9.90 -8.71
C ASP A 13 3.95 -9.31 -8.21
N HIS A 14 3.96 -8.77 -6.99
CA HIS A 14 5.13 -8.12 -6.37
C HIS A 14 5.45 -8.73 -4.99
N PRO A 15 5.97 -9.97 -4.94
CA PRO A 15 6.25 -10.66 -3.69
C PRO A 15 7.26 -9.89 -2.84
N GLY A 16 7.06 -9.91 -1.51
CA GLY A 16 7.91 -9.18 -0.56
C GLY A 16 7.61 -7.68 -0.49
N GLN A 17 6.58 -7.19 -1.19
CA GLN A 17 6.10 -5.82 -1.11
C GLN A 17 4.66 -5.78 -0.60
N PHE A 18 4.29 -4.66 0.01
CA PHE A 18 2.92 -4.36 0.41
C PHE A 18 2.43 -3.07 -0.25
N VAL A 19 1.10 -2.96 -0.37
CA VAL A 19 0.44 -1.77 -0.91
C VAL A 19 0.22 -0.76 0.21
N CYS A 20 0.58 0.49 -0.03
CA CYS A 20 0.37 1.62 0.87
C CYS A 20 -0.43 2.72 0.15
N ASP A 21 -1.46 3.27 0.79
CA ASP A 21 -2.18 4.44 0.29
C ASP A 21 -1.39 5.70 0.64
N SER A 22 -0.95 6.44 -0.38
CA SER A 22 -0.15 7.66 -0.20
C SER A 22 -0.84 8.71 0.68
N GLY A 23 -2.18 8.77 0.66
CA GLY A 23 -2.96 9.71 1.46
C GLY A 23 -2.97 9.37 2.96
N ARG A 24 -2.51 8.17 3.34
CA ARG A 24 -2.42 7.73 4.74
C ARG A 24 -1.00 7.88 5.32
N LEU A 25 -0.01 8.22 4.50
CA LEU A 25 1.36 8.43 4.96
C LEU A 25 1.48 9.74 5.76
N ALA A 26 2.14 9.66 6.90
CA ALA A 26 2.44 10.81 7.75
C ALA A 26 3.80 10.63 8.42
N VAL A 27 4.63 11.68 8.39
CA VAL A 27 5.95 11.68 9.04
C VAL A 27 5.79 11.52 10.55
N GLY A 28 6.63 10.68 11.15
CA GLY A 28 6.55 10.32 12.57
C GLY A 28 5.49 9.26 12.88
N CYS A 29 4.71 8.82 11.89
CA CYS A 29 3.76 7.72 12.05
C CYS A 29 4.29 6.43 11.43
N ARG A 30 3.72 5.29 11.86
CA ARG A 30 4.00 4.00 11.22
C ARG A 30 3.45 3.99 9.79
N VAL A 31 4.20 3.40 8.87
CA VAL A 31 3.76 3.24 7.49
C VAL A 31 2.53 2.33 7.44
N PRO A 32 1.37 2.82 6.94
CA PRO A 32 0.14 2.04 6.90
C PRO A 32 0.10 1.12 5.68
N GLY A 33 -0.23 -0.16 5.89
CA GLY A 33 -0.56 -1.08 4.81
C GLY A 33 -2.05 -1.03 4.45
N VAL A 34 -2.34 -1.23 3.17
CA VAL A 34 -3.69 -1.55 2.67
C VAL A 34 -3.94 -3.04 2.89
N ALA A 35 -5.13 -3.40 3.37
CA ALA A 35 -5.48 -4.79 3.61
C ALA A 35 -5.51 -5.58 2.28
N ALA A 36 -5.06 -6.83 2.30
CA ALA A 36 -4.97 -7.65 1.09
C ALA A 36 -6.32 -7.82 0.38
N ASP A 37 -7.43 -7.83 1.12
CA ASP A 37 -8.78 -7.94 0.60
C ASP A 37 -9.40 -6.59 0.18
N GLU A 38 -8.76 -5.45 0.47
CA GLU A 38 -9.28 -4.13 0.10
C GLU A 38 -9.18 -3.91 -1.43
N LEU A 39 -10.23 -3.30 -2.00
CA LEU A 39 -10.24 -2.87 -3.40
C LEU A 39 -9.62 -1.48 -3.54
N LEU A 40 -8.68 -1.37 -4.48
CA LEU A 40 -8.05 -0.10 -4.80
C LEU A 40 -9.03 0.85 -5.46
N ARG A 41 -8.96 2.11 -5.04
CA ARG A 41 -9.86 3.16 -5.49
C ARG A 41 -9.27 3.88 -6.69
N PRO A 42 -10.05 4.10 -7.76
CA PRO A 42 -9.61 4.96 -8.86
C PRO A 42 -9.23 6.36 -8.35
N ARG A 43 -8.25 7.00 -9.00
CA ARG A 43 -7.78 8.36 -8.69
C ARG A 43 -7.09 8.53 -7.33
N HIS A 44 -6.75 7.44 -6.65
CA HIS A 44 -5.83 7.43 -5.51
C HIS A 44 -4.44 6.97 -5.95
N ALA A 45 -3.41 7.53 -5.33
CA ALA A 45 -2.03 7.10 -5.54
C ALA A 45 -1.64 6.08 -4.47
N TYR A 46 -1.07 4.96 -4.91
CA TYR A 46 -0.61 3.88 -4.06
C TYR A 46 0.87 3.62 -4.31
N PHE A 47 1.60 3.29 -3.25
CA PHE A 47 2.98 2.84 -3.30
C PHE A 47 3.03 1.33 -3.10
N LEU A 48 3.96 0.67 -3.79
CA LEU A 48 4.46 -0.63 -3.39
C LEU A 48 5.73 -0.40 -2.56
N LEU A 49 5.70 -0.85 -1.31
CA LEU A 49 6.78 -0.66 -0.36
C LEU A 49 7.32 -2.04 0.09
N PRO A 50 8.63 -2.16 0.33
CA PRO A 50 9.22 -3.37 0.91
C PRO A 50 8.59 -3.77 2.26
N MET A 51 8.34 -5.05 2.48
CA MET A 51 7.70 -5.57 3.71
C MET A 51 8.46 -5.26 5.01
N ASP A 52 9.77 -4.99 4.96
CA ASP A 52 10.57 -4.53 6.09
C ASP A 52 10.23 -3.08 6.52
N MET A 53 9.59 -2.29 5.66
CA MET A 53 9.02 -0.99 6.03
C MET A 53 7.68 -1.12 6.76
N LEU A 54 7.05 -2.30 6.77
CA LEU A 54 5.77 -2.53 7.42
C LEU A 54 5.98 -2.43 8.94
N TYR A 55 5.32 -1.46 9.58
CA TYR A 55 5.51 -1.01 10.97
C TYR A 55 6.73 -0.14 11.27
N SER A 56 7.55 0.19 10.27
CA SER A 56 8.60 1.21 10.42
C SER A 56 7.98 2.61 10.56
N VAL A 57 8.67 3.51 11.26
CA VAL A 57 8.26 4.91 11.37
C VAL A 57 8.73 5.66 10.14
N LEU A 58 7.82 6.38 9.47
CA LEU A 58 8.17 7.21 8.34
C LEU A 58 8.97 8.43 8.82
N THR A 59 10.20 8.57 8.34
CA THR A 59 11.07 9.72 8.62
C THR A 59 11.20 10.60 7.37
N ALA A 60 11.45 11.90 7.55
CA ALA A 60 11.67 12.86 6.47
C ALA A 60 13.14 12.89 6.01
#